data_AF-A0A9X1H759-F1
#
_entry.id   AF-A0A9X1H759-F1
#
_cell.length_a   1.000
_cell.length_b   1.000
_cell.length_c   1.000
_cell.angle_alpha   90.00
_cell.angle_beta   90.00
_cell.angle_gamma   90.00
#
_symmetry.space_group_name_H-M   'P 1'
#
loop_
_entity.id
_entity.type
_entity.pdbx_description
1 polymer ?
#
loop_
_entity_poly.entity_id
_entity_poly.type
_entity_poly.pdbx_seq_one_letter_code
_entity_poly.pdbx_strand_id
1 'polypeptide(L)'
;MIKFIAKSTFVAAFLFCIPTYSGENRSIEVKQSADFNYAVIKTGADNYEKYLPLLKDKKVGIVTNQTGILSNKTHVVDFLLEKKIAVHTIFAPEHGFRGTADAGEHVVDGKDPKTGLPIISLYGDNKKPKPAQLSGLDIMIFDLQDVGARFYTYISSLHYVMEACAENNIPLIVFDRPNPNGSIVDGPLLEKEFTSFVGMHPIPLLHGMTIGEYAQMVNGEKWLKDGAKCKLTVIPCLDYKRTMPYSLLTKPSPNLPNDQSINLYASLCLFEGTNVSMGRGTEKQFQIYGSPYLAKTNFSFTPKPNFGAKDPLYNGKECFGEDLTAYPKLKQLELKWLIKAYQNTSDKTKFFNGFFTKLAGTKKLQQQIESGVSESEIRKTWQKDLEAFKKMRTKYLIYK
;
A
#
# COMPACT_ATOMS: atom_id res chain seq x y z
N MET A 1 -48.01 54.94 -75.87
CA MET A 1 -47.40 53.62 -76.17
C MET A 1 -46.78 53.07 -74.89
N ILE A 2 -47.57 52.36 -74.09
CA ILE A 2 -47.48 50.89 -73.88
C ILE A 2 -46.05 50.43 -73.49
N LYS A 3 -45.80 50.19 -72.19
CA LYS A 3 -45.78 48.82 -71.60
C LYS A 3 -45.55 48.87 -70.09
N PHE A 4 -46.60 48.44 -69.39
CA PHE A 4 -46.62 47.87 -68.05
C PHE A 4 -45.66 46.69 -67.92
N ILE A 5 -44.89 46.60 -66.83
CA ILE A 5 -44.64 45.35 -66.09
C ILE A 5 -44.62 45.68 -64.60
N ALA A 6 -45.58 45.10 -63.88
CA ALA A 6 -45.74 45.18 -62.44
C ALA A 6 -44.78 44.22 -61.72
N LYS A 7 -44.20 44.65 -60.59
CA LYS A 7 -43.64 43.77 -59.57
C LYS A 7 -44.24 44.14 -58.21
N SER A 8 -45.19 43.32 -57.78
CA SER A 8 -45.83 43.35 -56.49
C SER A 8 -44.82 43.04 -55.38
N THR A 9 -44.70 43.92 -54.39
CA THR A 9 -43.92 43.64 -53.16
C THR A 9 -44.91 43.62 -52.01
N PHE A 10 -45.17 42.42 -51.50
CA PHE A 10 -46.07 42.14 -50.38
C PHE A 10 -45.28 42.29 -49.08
N VAL A 11 -45.67 43.23 -48.21
CA VAL A 11 -45.11 43.39 -46.86
C VAL A 11 -45.92 42.48 -45.92
N ALA A 12 -45.32 41.36 -45.50
CA ALA A 12 -45.91 40.46 -44.53
C ALA A 12 -45.48 40.87 -43.11
N ALA A 13 -46.43 41.32 -42.30
CA ALA A 13 -46.26 41.54 -40.87
C ALA A 13 -46.33 40.19 -40.13
N PHE A 14 -45.22 39.72 -39.57
CA PHE A 14 -45.18 38.54 -38.71
C PHE A 14 -45.52 38.93 -37.27
N LEU A 15 -46.73 38.57 -36.83
CA LEU A 15 -47.12 38.49 -35.43
C LEU A 15 -46.42 37.29 -34.79
N PHE A 16 -45.57 37.55 -33.78
CA PHE A 16 -45.00 36.51 -32.91
C PHE A 16 -46.10 35.95 -31.99
N CYS A 17 -46.62 34.77 -32.32
CA CYS A 17 -47.33 33.92 -31.35
C CYS A 17 -46.28 33.12 -30.57
N ILE A 18 -46.16 33.37 -29.27
CA ILE A 18 -45.40 32.52 -28.34
C ILE A 18 -46.29 31.34 -27.97
N PRO A 19 -45.95 30.09 -28.31
CA PRO A 19 -46.64 28.93 -27.77
C PRO A 19 -46.07 28.63 -26.38
N THR A 20 -46.92 28.71 -25.35
CA THR A 20 -46.67 28.12 -24.03
C THR A 20 -46.71 26.60 -24.17
N TYR A 21 -45.55 25.98 -24.35
CA TYR A 21 -45.42 24.53 -24.26
C TYR A 21 -45.31 24.14 -22.79
N SER A 22 -46.35 23.49 -22.27
CA SER A 22 -46.36 22.86 -20.95
C SER A 22 -45.37 21.69 -20.95
N GLY A 23 -44.17 21.93 -20.42
CA GLY A 23 -43.25 20.85 -20.11
C GLY A 23 -43.79 20.05 -18.94
N GLU A 24 -44.28 18.84 -19.20
CA GLU A 24 -44.39 17.82 -18.15
C GLU A 24 -42.98 17.59 -17.59
N ASN A 25 -42.74 18.08 -16.38
CA ASN A 25 -41.59 17.70 -15.57
C ASN A 25 -41.72 16.20 -15.25
N ARG A 26 -41.22 15.34 -16.13
CA ARG A 26 -40.80 14.00 -15.72
C ARG A 26 -39.57 14.18 -14.84
N SER A 27 -39.83 14.25 -13.53
CA SER A 27 -38.80 14.04 -12.52
C SER A 27 -38.13 12.70 -12.83
N ILE A 28 -36.89 12.77 -13.31
CA ILE A 28 -36.00 11.63 -13.30
C ILE A 28 -35.82 11.29 -11.83
N GLU A 29 -36.52 10.26 -11.36
CA GLU A 29 -36.17 9.60 -10.12
C GLU A 29 -34.75 9.08 -10.30
N VAL A 30 -33.79 9.85 -9.78
CA VAL A 30 -32.49 9.32 -9.42
C VAL A 30 -32.80 8.24 -8.40
N LYS A 31 -32.83 6.97 -8.84
CA LYS A 31 -32.77 5.83 -7.94
C LYS A 31 -31.53 6.06 -7.09
N GLN A 32 -31.75 6.55 -5.88
CA GLN A 32 -30.80 6.59 -4.80
C GLN A 32 -30.19 5.18 -4.79
N SER A 33 -28.92 5.09 -5.19
CA SER A 33 -28.18 3.84 -5.12
C SER A 33 -28.38 3.33 -3.70
N ALA A 34 -28.95 2.13 -3.55
CA ALA A 34 -29.15 1.52 -2.25
C ALA A 34 -27.84 1.67 -1.48
N ASP A 35 -27.88 2.47 -0.40
CA ASP A 35 -26.81 2.53 0.57
C ASP A 35 -26.70 1.12 1.11
N PHE A 36 -25.80 0.33 0.51
CA PHE A 36 -25.31 -0.86 1.14
C PHE A 36 -24.59 -0.36 2.39
N ASN A 37 -25.33 -0.38 3.50
CA ASN A 37 -24.82 -0.13 4.83
C ASN A 37 -23.92 -1.31 5.17
N TYR A 38 -22.76 -1.39 4.50
CA TYR A 38 -21.73 -2.35 4.84
C TYR A 38 -21.33 -2.02 6.27
N ALA A 39 -21.45 -3.02 7.15
CA ALA A 39 -20.96 -2.90 8.51
C ALA A 39 -19.53 -2.35 8.46
N VAL A 40 -19.28 -1.30 9.25
CA VAL A 40 -17.96 -0.67 9.32
C VAL A 40 -16.96 -1.73 9.76
N ILE A 41 -15.96 -2.00 8.92
CA ILE A 41 -14.91 -2.98 9.21
C ILE A 41 -14.24 -2.59 10.53
N LYS A 42 -14.20 -3.53 11.47
CA LYS A 42 -13.48 -3.38 12.74
C LYS A 42 -12.17 -4.14 12.65
N THR A 43 -11.06 -3.45 12.90
CA THR A 43 -9.72 -4.06 12.87
C THR A 43 -9.51 -5.02 14.04
N GLY A 44 -8.41 -5.76 14.05
CA GLY A 44 -7.98 -6.53 15.22
C GLY A 44 -7.82 -5.67 16.47
N ALA A 45 -7.39 -4.40 16.33
CA ALA A 45 -7.29 -3.45 17.44
C ALA A 45 -8.67 -3.04 18.00
N ASP A 46 -9.72 -3.02 17.17
CA ASP A 46 -11.11 -2.78 17.59
C ASP A 46 -11.73 -3.99 18.29
N ASN A 47 -11.17 -5.19 18.11
CA ASN A 47 -11.66 -6.45 18.67
C ASN A 47 -11.10 -6.71 20.10
N TYR A 48 -11.22 -5.71 20.96
CA TYR A 48 -10.56 -5.67 22.27
C TYR A 48 -11.02 -6.73 23.27
N GLU A 49 -12.26 -7.21 23.15
CA GLU A 49 -12.76 -8.32 23.97
C GLU A 49 -11.93 -9.60 23.79
N LYS A 50 -11.30 -9.80 22.62
CA LYS A 50 -10.48 -10.97 22.34
C LYS A 50 -9.06 -10.89 22.89
N TYR A 51 -8.52 -9.69 23.10
CA TYR A 51 -7.13 -9.54 23.53
C TYR A 51 -6.95 -8.97 24.93
N LEU A 52 -7.85 -8.14 25.47
CA LEU A 52 -7.68 -7.55 26.80
C LEU A 52 -7.48 -8.62 27.91
N PRO A 53 -8.21 -9.75 27.92
CA PRO A 53 -7.96 -10.82 28.89
C PRO A 53 -6.55 -11.43 28.78
N LEU A 54 -5.98 -11.48 27.57
CA LEU A 54 -4.65 -12.04 27.31
C LEU A 54 -3.53 -11.13 27.81
N LEU A 55 -3.80 -9.82 27.94
CA LEU A 55 -2.84 -8.80 28.35
C LEU A 55 -2.89 -8.49 29.86
N LYS A 56 -3.87 -9.04 30.58
CA LYS A 56 -4.04 -8.79 32.01
C LYS A 56 -2.80 -9.25 32.78
N ASP A 57 -2.29 -8.37 33.64
CA ASP A 57 -1.11 -8.61 34.48
C ASP A 57 0.17 -8.96 33.68
N LYS A 58 0.25 -8.56 32.40
CA LYS A 58 1.41 -8.74 31.53
C LYS A 58 2.12 -7.41 31.27
N LYS A 59 3.46 -7.45 31.22
CA LYS A 59 4.30 -6.37 30.67
C LYS A 59 4.31 -6.47 29.15
N VAL A 60 3.75 -5.47 28.49
CA VAL A 60 3.48 -5.50 27.05
C VAL A 60 4.50 -4.67 26.28
N GLY A 61 5.17 -5.29 25.32
CA GLY A 61 5.83 -4.58 24.22
C GLY A 61 4.86 -4.40 23.06
N ILE A 62 4.97 -3.30 22.31
CA ILE A 62 4.11 -3.08 21.13
C ILE A 62 4.89 -2.51 19.96
N VAL A 63 4.82 -3.19 18.82
CA VAL A 63 5.28 -2.70 17.52
C VAL A 63 4.13 -1.97 16.84
N THR A 64 4.25 -0.66 16.67
CA THR A 64 3.19 0.15 16.06
C THR A 64 3.71 1.51 15.57
N ASN A 65 2.87 2.25 14.84
CA ASN A 65 3.14 3.58 14.33
C ASN A 65 1.84 4.39 14.25
N GLN A 66 1.83 5.51 13.51
CA GLN A 66 0.67 6.40 13.41
C GLN A 66 -0.59 5.71 12.84
N THR A 67 -0.44 4.57 12.18
CA THR A 67 -1.54 3.77 11.65
C THR A 67 -2.21 2.87 12.68
N GLY A 68 -1.56 2.68 13.84
CA GLY A 68 -2.04 1.93 14.99
C GLY A 68 -3.18 2.64 15.71
N ILE A 69 -4.26 2.95 15.00
CA ILE A 69 -5.45 3.61 15.52
C ILE A 69 -6.66 2.69 15.39
N LEU A 70 -7.57 2.81 16.36
CA LEU A 70 -8.89 2.19 16.35
C LEU A 70 -9.84 2.98 15.44
N SER A 71 -11.03 2.45 15.21
CA SER A 71 -12.07 3.06 14.37
C SER A 71 -12.51 4.45 14.87
N ASN A 72 -12.43 4.69 16.19
CA ASN A 72 -12.68 5.99 16.81
C ASN A 72 -11.48 6.96 16.75
N LYS A 73 -10.42 6.62 15.99
CA LYS A 73 -9.17 7.38 15.83
C LYS A 73 -8.29 7.46 17.09
N THR A 74 -8.62 6.77 18.17
CA THR A 74 -7.72 6.64 19.32
C THR A 74 -6.54 5.74 18.97
N HIS A 75 -5.33 6.19 19.31
CA HIS A 75 -4.13 5.39 19.14
C HIS A 75 -4.14 4.16 20.07
N VAL A 76 -3.73 3.00 19.56
CA VAL A 76 -3.79 1.71 20.27
C VAL A 76 -3.05 1.74 21.60
N VAL A 77 -1.86 2.36 21.64
CA VAL A 77 -1.11 2.60 22.90
C VAL A 77 -1.93 3.39 23.91
N ASP A 78 -2.54 4.50 23.48
CA ASP A 78 -3.33 5.36 24.38
C ASP A 78 -4.57 4.59 24.89
N PHE A 79 -5.21 3.81 24.03
CA PHE A 79 -6.32 2.92 24.40
C PHE A 79 -5.90 1.84 25.41
N LEU A 80 -4.77 1.16 25.20
CA LEU A 80 -4.28 0.14 26.11
C LEU A 80 -3.97 0.71 27.50
N LEU A 81 -3.38 1.91 27.57
CA LEU A 81 -3.13 2.62 28.82
C LEU A 81 -4.43 3.01 29.53
N GLU A 82 -5.44 3.49 28.79
CA GLU A 82 -6.79 3.77 29.34
C GLU A 82 -7.40 2.50 29.96
N LYS A 83 -7.19 1.34 29.33
CA LYS A 83 -7.61 0.03 29.86
C LYS A 83 -6.68 -0.55 30.94
N LYS A 84 -5.74 0.25 31.46
CA LYS A 84 -4.80 -0.10 32.53
C LYS A 84 -3.90 -1.30 32.17
N ILE A 85 -3.63 -1.51 30.89
CA ILE A 85 -2.63 -2.48 30.43
C ILE A 85 -1.23 -1.90 30.66
N ALA A 86 -0.33 -2.72 31.20
CA ALA A 86 1.04 -2.32 31.49
C ALA A 86 1.91 -2.34 30.23
N VAL A 87 1.68 -1.37 29.34
CA VAL A 87 2.56 -1.12 28.18
C VAL A 87 3.91 -0.64 28.70
N HIS A 88 4.97 -1.38 28.37
CA HIS A 88 6.32 -1.12 28.87
C HIS A 88 7.21 -0.44 27.83
N THR A 89 7.10 -0.84 26.56
CA THR A 89 7.99 -0.33 25.49
C THR A 89 7.29 -0.32 24.15
N ILE A 90 7.50 0.76 23.40
CA ILE A 90 7.03 0.93 22.03
C ILE A 90 8.20 0.66 21.09
N PHE A 91 7.95 -0.15 20.06
CA PHE A 91 8.88 -0.43 18.98
C PHE A 91 8.35 0.23 17.71
N ALA A 92 9.03 1.26 17.23
CA ALA A 92 8.61 2.00 16.06
C ALA A 92 9.35 1.49 14.81
N PRO A 93 8.66 1.04 13.74
CA PRO A 93 9.29 0.69 12.48
C PRO A 93 9.75 1.96 11.72
N GLU A 94 9.85 1.86 10.40
CA GLU A 94 10.07 3.02 9.53
C GLU A 94 9.00 4.12 9.76
N HIS A 95 9.40 5.39 9.60
CA HIS A 95 8.57 6.60 9.78
C HIS A 95 8.14 6.93 11.23
N GLY A 96 8.59 6.13 12.21
CA GLY A 96 8.44 6.44 13.64
C GLY A 96 7.05 6.15 14.20
N PHE A 97 6.81 6.59 15.45
CA PHE A 97 5.63 6.20 16.21
C PHE A 97 4.39 7.09 15.94
N ARG A 98 4.55 8.42 15.94
CA ARG A 98 3.44 9.38 15.76
C ARG A 98 3.41 9.99 14.34
N GLY A 99 4.18 9.45 13.39
CA GLY A 99 4.14 9.87 11.98
C GLY A 99 4.79 11.22 11.68
N THR A 100 5.68 11.69 12.57
CA THR A 100 6.41 12.96 12.42
C THR A 100 7.78 12.81 11.75
N ALA A 101 8.27 11.59 11.52
CA ALA A 101 9.56 11.33 10.88
C ALA A 101 9.40 11.16 9.35
N ASP A 102 10.42 11.57 8.60
CA ASP A 102 10.42 11.52 7.14
C ASP A 102 10.70 10.08 6.61
N ALA A 103 10.61 9.88 5.29
CA ALA A 103 10.93 8.61 4.65
C ALA A 103 12.43 8.32 4.68
N GLY A 104 12.81 7.12 5.14
CA GLY A 104 14.21 6.73 5.30
C GLY A 104 14.94 7.40 6.47
N GLU A 105 14.28 8.23 7.28
CA GLU A 105 14.93 8.86 8.43
C GLU A 105 15.14 7.86 9.59
N HIS A 106 16.32 7.97 10.20
CA HIS A 106 16.59 7.30 11.47
C HIS A 106 15.69 7.90 12.55
N VAL A 107 14.76 7.09 13.05
CA VAL A 107 14.03 7.39 14.28
C VAL A 107 15.00 7.18 15.44
N VAL A 108 15.31 8.24 16.18
CA VAL A 108 16.18 8.12 17.36
C VAL A 108 15.37 7.50 18.50
N ASP A 109 15.99 6.58 19.24
CA ASP A 109 15.42 6.06 20.48
C ASP A 109 15.05 7.23 21.40
N GLY A 110 13.93 7.11 22.11
CA GLY A 110 13.41 8.24 22.87
C GLY A 110 12.26 7.88 23.79
N LYS A 111 11.44 8.88 24.11
CA LYS A 111 10.21 8.70 24.88
C LYS A 111 9.05 9.35 24.14
N ASP A 112 7.88 8.73 24.19
CA ASP A 112 6.65 9.36 23.74
C ASP A 112 6.31 10.53 24.69
N PRO A 113 6.26 11.79 24.21
CA PRO A 113 6.04 12.94 25.10
C PRO A 113 4.70 12.89 25.85
N LYS A 114 3.70 12.22 25.28
CA LYS A 114 2.36 12.10 25.86
C LYS A 114 2.31 11.07 26.99
N THR A 115 2.93 9.91 26.81
CA THR A 115 2.79 8.78 27.75
C THR A 115 4.04 8.56 28.61
N GLY A 116 5.18 9.14 28.24
CA GLY A 116 6.48 8.91 28.88
C GLY A 116 7.11 7.55 28.56
N LEU A 117 6.44 6.71 27.76
CA LEU A 117 6.90 5.36 27.41
C LEU A 117 8.17 5.41 26.55
N PRO A 118 9.13 4.50 26.75
CA PRO A 118 10.30 4.38 25.90
C PRO A 118 9.88 3.94 24.48
N ILE A 119 10.52 4.56 23.49
CA ILE A 119 10.41 4.23 22.06
C ILE A 119 11.77 3.69 21.61
N ILE A 120 11.75 2.51 21.01
CA ILE A 120 12.90 1.88 20.37
C ILE A 120 12.67 1.85 18.86
N SER A 121 13.63 2.34 18.08
CA SER A 121 13.55 2.26 16.63
C SER A 121 13.93 0.87 16.12
N LEU A 122 13.07 0.31 15.26
CA LEU A 122 13.33 -0.91 14.49
C LEU A 122 13.70 -0.58 13.03
N TYR A 123 14.60 0.38 12.84
CA TYR A 123 15.09 0.81 11.52
C TYR A 123 16.62 0.84 11.46
N GLY A 124 17.19 1.07 10.27
CA GLY A 124 18.65 1.09 10.08
C GLY A 124 19.29 -0.25 10.45
N ASP A 125 20.29 -0.25 11.33
CA ASP A 125 20.96 -1.48 11.77
C ASP A 125 20.21 -2.22 12.89
N ASN A 126 19.06 -1.71 13.34
CA ASN A 126 18.27 -2.28 14.44
C ASN A 126 16.91 -2.86 14.00
N LYS A 127 16.80 -3.39 12.78
CA LYS A 127 15.51 -3.89 12.22
C LYS A 127 14.88 -5.06 13.00
N LYS A 128 15.70 -5.83 13.74
CA LYS A 128 15.26 -6.95 14.59
C LYS A 128 15.43 -6.55 16.05
N PRO A 129 14.38 -6.67 16.90
CA PRO A 129 14.52 -6.43 18.34
C PRO A 129 15.65 -7.28 18.93
N LYS A 130 16.57 -6.64 19.65
CA LYS A 130 17.67 -7.33 20.35
C LYS A 130 17.14 -8.00 21.63
N PRO A 131 17.74 -9.10 22.11
CA PRO A 131 17.33 -9.74 23.36
C PRO A 131 17.24 -8.79 24.55
N ALA A 132 18.20 -7.85 24.68
CA ALA A 132 18.19 -6.83 25.73
C ALA A 132 16.98 -5.87 25.64
N GLN A 133 16.50 -5.58 24.44
CA GLN A 133 15.33 -4.72 24.21
C GLN A 133 14.02 -5.45 24.53
N LEU A 134 14.04 -6.78 24.52
CA LEU A 134 12.91 -7.64 24.86
C LEU A 134 12.88 -8.06 26.34
N SER A 135 13.95 -7.79 27.08
CA SER A 135 14.12 -8.22 28.46
C SER A 135 13.00 -7.68 29.36
N GLY A 136 12.35 -8.59 30.09
CA GLY A 136 11.28 -8.25 31.03
C GLY A 136 9.91 -8.02 30.40
N LEU A 137 9.76 -8.19 29.09
CA LEU A 137 8.45 -8.24 28.43
C LEU A 137 7.86 -9.65 28.56
N ASP A 138 6.58 -9.73 28.88
CA ASP A 138 5.85 -10.99 28.95
C ASP A 138 5.15 -11.34 27.62
N ILE A 139 4.83 -10.32 26.82
CA ILE A 139 4.10 -10.45 25.57
C ILE A 139 4.39 -9.28 24.62
N MET A 140 4.38 -9.56 23.32
CA MET A 140 4.54 -8.56 22.26
C MET A 140 3.23 -8.40 21.48
N ILE A 141 2.87 -7.17 21.13
CA ILE A 141 1.80 -6.84 20.19
C ILE A 141 2.42 -6.32 18.89
N PHE A 142 1.84 -6.67 17.75
CA PHE A 142 2.16 -6.09 16.45
C PHE A 142 0.89 -5.50 15.83
N ASP A 143 0.89 -4.19 15.59
CA ASP A 143 -0.24 -3.44 15.04
C ASP A 143 0.24 -2.37 14.05
N LEU A 144 0.27 -2.73 12.76
CA LEU A 144 0.64 -1.84 11.65
C LEU A 144 -0.28 -2.06 10.45
N GLN A 145 -0.70 -0.97 9.82
CA GLN A 145 -1.45 -1.02 8.57
C GLN A 145 -0.51 -1.22 7.38
N ASP A 146 -0.55 -2.41 6.78
CA ASP A 146 0.15 -2.76 5.54
C ASP A 146 -0.67 -2.35 4.30
N VAL A 147 -0.08 -2.48 3.09
CA VAL A 147 -0.73 -2.15 1.81
C VAL A 147 -0.79 -3.32 0.82
N GLY A 148 -0.35 -4.52 1.20
CA GLY A 148 -0.49 -5.73 0.41
C GLY A 148 0.54 -5.93 -0.69
N ALA A 149 1.68 -5.23 -0.61
CA ALA A 149 2.77 -5.31 -1.56
C ALA A 149 4.04 -5.85 -0.88
N ARG A 150 4.71 -6.82 -1.49
CA ARG A 150 5.86 -7.53 -0.89
C ARG A 150 7.01 -6.60 -0.45
N PHE A 151 7.25 -5.53 -1.19
CA PHE A 151 8.30 -4.56 -0.90
C PHE A 151 7.88 -3.46 0.09
N TYR A 152 6.63 -3.49 0.57
CA TYR A 152 6.24 -2.68 1.72
C TYR A 152 6.72 -3.36 3.01
N THR A 153 7.64 -2.73 3.72
CA THR A 153 8.55 -3.41 4.66
C THR A 153 7.94 -3.76 6.02
N TYR A 154 6.66 -3.52 6.26
CA TYR A 154 6.01 -3.89 7.52
C TYR A 154 5.88 -5.41 7.67
N ILE A 155 5.64 -6.17 6.60
CA ILE A 155 5.70 -7.64 6.65
C ILE A 155 7.13 -8.16 6.92
N SER A 156 8.16 -7.46 6.45
CA SER A 156 9.56 -7.78 6.77
C SER A 156 9.91 -7.44 8.23
N SER A 157 9.35 -6.35 8.76
CA SER A 157 9.45 -6.00 10.18
C SER A 157 8.77 -7.07 11.05
N LEU A 158 7.58 -7.52 10.65
CA LEU A 158 6.86 -8.62 11.30
C LEU A 158 7.70 -9.90 11.32
N HIS A 159 8.35 -10.27 10.21
CA HIS A 159 9.26 -11.42 10.18
C HIS A 159 10.33 -11.35 11.28
N TYR A 160 11.04 -10.21 11.39
CA TYR A 160 12.08 -10.06 12.41
C TYR A 160 11.53 -10.07 13.84
N VAL A 161 10.37 -9.45 14.06
CA VAL A 161 9.70 -9.47 15.36
C VAL A 161 9.27 -10.89 15.74
N MET A 162 8.70 -11.64 14.79
CA MET A 162 8.34 -13.05 14.99
C MET A 162 9.56 -13.91 15.34
N GLU A 163 10.66 -13.72 14.61
CA GLU A 163 11.92 -14.44 14.88
C GLU A 163 12.47 -14.10 16.27
N ALA A 164 12.56 -12.82 16.61
CA ALA A 164 13.05 -12.39 17.92
C ALA A 164 12.14 -12.88 19.07
N CYS A 165 10.82 -12.88 18.88
CA CYS A 165 9.86 -13.43 19.83
C CYS A 165 10.04 -14.95 20.00
N ALA A 166 10.25 -15.68 18.90
CA ALA A 166 10.49 -17.12 18.94
C ALA A 166 11.79 -17.46 19.68
N GLU A 167 12.88 -16.74 19.41
CA GLU A 167 14.19 -16.93 20.06
C GLU A 167 14.17 -16.63 21.56
N ASN A 168 13.32 -15.69 21.99
CA ASN A 168 13.24 -15.24 23.39
C ASN A 168 12.03 -15.81 24.14
N ASN A 169 11.29 -16.74 23.54
CA ASN A 169 10.08 -17.35 24.11
C ASN A 169 8.96 -16.37 24.50
N ILE A 170 8.88 -15.22 23.82
CA ILE A 170 7.85 -14.20 24.04
C ILE A 170 6.66 -14.49 23.11
N PRO A 171 5.43 -14.65 23.61
CA PRO A 171 4.24 -14.74 22.78
C PRO A 171 4.03 -13.45 21.98
N LEU A 172 3.56 -13.59 20.74
CA LEU A 172 3.23 -12.47 19.86
C LEU A 172 1.74 -12.46 19.55
N ILE A 173 1.10 -11.31 19.75
CA ILE A 173 -0.26 -11.04 19.29
C ILE A 173 -0.20 -10.10 18.09
N VAL A 174 -0.76 -10.52 16.95
CA VAL A 174 -0.93 -9.65 15.79
C VAL A 174 -2.36 -9.12 15.79
N PHE A 175 -2.52 -7.80 15.85
CA PHE A 175 -3.79 -7.15 15.57
C PHE A 175 -3.93 -7.06 14.05
N ASP A 176 -4.78 -7.91 13.50
CA ASP A 176 -4.90 -7.99 12.06
C ASP A 176 -5.56 -6.73 11.49
N ARG A 177 -5.20 -6.37 10.26
CA ARG A 177 -5.75 -5.22 9.55
C ARG A 177 -6.11 -5.59 8.11
N PRO A 178 -7.15 -4.96 7.54
CA PRO A 178 -7.53 -5.21 6.15
C PRO A 178 -6.37 -4.93 5.20
N ASN A 179 -6.21 -5.78 4.19
CA ASN A 179 -5.30 -5.52 3.09
C ASN A 179 -6.06 -4.75 1.98
N PRO A 180 -5.67 -3.50 1.65
CA PRO A 180 -6.37 -2.71 0.61
C PRO A 180 -6.26 -3.33 -0.80
N ASN A 181 -5.23 -4.15 -1.02
CA ASN A 181 -4.99 -4.95 -2.22
C ASN A 181 -5.30 -6.45 -2.01
N GLY A 182 -6.09 -6.80 -0.98
CA GLY A 182 -6.33 -8.18 -0.52
C GLY A 182 -6.94 -9.10 -1.58
N SER A 183 -7.67 -8.54 -2.55
CA SER A 183 -8.31 -9.30 -3.63
C SER A 183 -7.36 -9.70 -4.77
N ILE A 184 -6.12 -9.20 -4.79
CA ILE A 184 -5.18 -9.40 -5.90
C ILE A 184 -4.04 -10.33 -5.48
N VAL A 185 -3.75 -11.32 -6.32
CA VAL A 185 -2.56 -12.17 -6.21
C VAL A 185 -1.86 -12.18 -7.56
N ASP A 186 -0.74 -11.46 -7.67
CA ASP A 186 -0.07 -11.27 -8.95
C ASP A 186 1.40 -10.88 -8.80
N GLY A 187 2.15 -11.08 -9.88
CA GLY A 187 3.59 -10.80 -10.01
C GLY A 187 4.48 -12.00 -9.67
N PRO A 188 5.76 -11.93 -10.05
CA PRO A 188 6.71 -13.01 -9.81
C PRO A 188 6.93 -13.26 -8.32
N LEU A 189 7.09 -14.53 -7.94
CA LEU A 189 7.52 -14.90 -6.60
C LEU A 189 8.99 -14.49 -6.39
N LEU A 190 9.33 -14.23 -5.14
CA LEU A 190 10.72 -13.96 -4.74
C LEU A 190 11.55 -15.26 -4.82
N GLU A 191 12.64 -15.22 -5.57
CA GLU A 191 13.70 -16.24 -5.57
C GLU A 191 14.67 -15.96 -4.40
N LYS A 192 15.13 -17.02 -3.73
CA LYS A 192 15.85 -16.97 -2.44
C LYS A 192 17.12 -16.11 -2.49
N GLU A 193 17.82 -16.10 -3.63
CA GLU A 193 19.02 -15.31 -3.84
C GLU A 193 18.78 -13.80 -3.84
N PHE A 194 17.53 -13.34 -3.98
CA PHE A 194 17.15 -11.93 -3.94
C PHE A 194 16.48 -11.52 -2.63
N THR A 195 16.47 -12.42 -1.63
CA THR A 195 15.97 -12.12 -0.29
C THR A 195 16.67 -10.88 0.28
N SER A 196 15.88 -9.93 0.74
CA SER A 196 16.33 -8.68 1.36
C SER A 196 15.21 -8.06 2.19
N PHE A 197 15.44 -6.91 2.84
CA PHE A 197 14.40 -6.28 3.65
C PHE A 197 13.15 -5.84 2.87
N VAL A 198 13.25 -5.67 1.54
CA VAL A 198 12.10 -5.39 0.64
C VAL A 198 11.49 -6.67 0.03
N GLY A 199 11.83 -7.83 0.58
CA GLY A 199 11.29 -9.12 0.18
C GLY A 199 11.97 -10.25 0.94
N MET A 200 11.31 -10.74 1.99
CA MET A 200 11.89 -11.78 2.86
C MET A 200 11.52 -13.21 2.43
N HIS A 201 10.35 -13.39 1.82
CA HIS A 201 9.71 -14.70 1.66
C HIS A 201 9.26 -14.95 0.22
N PRO A 202 9.17 -16.23 -0.22
CA PRO A 202 8.80 -16.62 -1.58
C PRO A 202 7.31 -16.40 -1.85
N ILE A 203 6.88 -15.15 -1.79
CA ILE A 203 5.52 -14.68 -2.06
C ILE A 203 5.53 -13.78 -3.31
N PRO A 204 4.41 -13.69 -4.04
CA PRO A 204 4.29 -12.77 -5.17
C PRO A 204 4.34 -11.30 -4.74
N LEU A 205 4.47 -10.39 -5.71
CA LEU A 205 4.50 -8.94 -5.46
C LEU A 205 3.23 -8.46 -4.76
N LEU A 206 2.06 -8.84 -5.28
CA LEU A 206 0.77 -8.71 -4.62
C LEU A 206 0.38 -10.07 -4.07
N HIS A 207 0.36 -10.22 -2.75
CA HIS A 207 0.14 -11.52 -2.08
C HIS A 207 -1.31 -11.76 -1.66
N GLY A 208 -2.13 -10.72 -1.61
CA GLY A 208 -3.56 -10.81 -1.32
C GLY A 208 -3.90 -11.43 0.03
N MET A 209 -3.03 -11.24 1.03
CA MET A 209 -3.20 -11.74 2.41
C MET A 209 -3.16 -10.56 3.38
N THR A 210 -3.91 -10.63 4.48
CA THR A 210 -3.72 -9.69 5.59
C THR A 210 -2.41 -9.96 6.32
N ILE A 211 -2.00 -9.04 7.18
CA ILE A 211 -0.75 -9.20 7.93
C ILE A 211 -0.82 -10.36 8.95
N GLY A 212 -2.01 -10.62 9.52
CA GLY A 212 -2.27 -11.77 10.37
C GLY A 212 -2.21 -13.10 9.63
N GLU A 213 -2.82 -13.19 8.45
CA GLU A 213 -2.72 -14.38 7.58
C GLU A 213 -1.28 -14.64 7.15
N TYR A 214 -0.55 -13.58 6.80
CA TYR A 214 0.88 -13.67 6.49
C TYR A 214 1.69 -14.18 7.68
N ALA A 215 1.46 -13.67 8.89
CA ALA A 215 2.12 -14.16 10.11
C ALA A 215 1.90 -15.66 10.34
N GLN A 216 0.66 -16.14 10.15
CA GLN A 216 0.36 -17.57 10.25
C GLN A 216 1.13 -18.39 9.20
N MET A 217 1.21 -17.88 7.97
CA MET A 217 1.95 -18.51 6.88
C MET A 217 3.45 -18.59 7.17
N VAL A 218 4.07 -17.53 7.69
CA VAL A 218 5.49 -17.52 8.09
C VAL A 218 5.79 -18.65 9.08
N ASN A 219 4.94 -18.82 10.09
CA ASN A 219 5.06 -19.90 11.08
C ASN A 219 4.78 -21.30 10.48
N GLY A 220 3.73 -21.41 9.66
CA GLY A 220 3.26 -22.68 9.09
C GLY A 220 4.23 -23.28 8.08
N GLU A 221 4.78 -22.43 7.21
CA GLU A 221 5.78 -22.80 6.21
C GLU A 221 7.23 -22.78 6.76
N LYS A 222 7.40 -22.51 8.06
CA LYS A 222 8.68 -22.52 8.78
C LYS A 222 9.73 -21.58 8.15
N TRP A 223 9.32 -20.37 7.82
CA TRP A 223 10.19 -19.39 7.15
C TRP A 223 11.09 -18.58 8.09
N LEU A 224 10.91 -18.71 9.41
CA LEU A 224 11.86 -18.15 10.38
C LEU A 224 13.15 -18.96 10.38
N LYS A 225 14.25 -18.34 10.83
CA LYS A 225 15.56 -19.00 10.93
C LYS A 225 15.46 -20.34 11.68
N ASP A 226 16.17 -21.33 11.16
CA ASP A 226 16.23 -22.71 11.66
C ASP A 226 14.84 -23.39 11.80
N GLY A 227 13.82 -22.87 11.10
CA GLY A 227 12.45 -23.34 11.18
C GLY A 227 11.77 -23.04 12.52
N ALA A 228 12.26 -22.01 13.24
CA ALA A 228 11.67 -21.54 14.48
C ALA A 228 10.19 -21.21 14.32
N LYS A 229 9.45 -21.31 15.43
CA LYS A 229 8.01 -21.01 15.46
C LYS A 229 7.71 -20.04 16.59
N CYS A 230 7.16 -18.88 16.23
CA CYS A 230 6.67 -17.91 17.20
C CYS A 230 5.38 -18.43 17.85
N LYS A 231 5.21 -18.24 19.17
CA LYS A 231 3.92 -18.47 19.86
C LYS A 231 2.95 -17.35 19.45
N LEU A 232 2.27 -17.55 18.32
CA LEU A 232 1.49 -16.53 17.63
C LEU A 232 0.00 -16.64 17.98
N THR A 233 -0.63 -15.51 18.26
CA THR A 233 -2.08 -15.33 18.28
C THR A 233 -2.44 -14.21 17.30
N VAL A 234 -3.42 -14.44 16.42
CA VAL A 234 -3.93 -13.40 15.52
C VAL A 234 -5.31 -12.97 16.00
N ILE A 235 -5.51 -11.67 16.21
CA ILE A 235 -6.82 -11.09 16.49
C ILE A 235 -7.43 -10.66 15.15
N PRO A 236 -8.46 -11.36 14.65
CA PRO A 236 -9.00 -11.09 13.33
C PRO A 236 -9.81 -9.79 13.31
N CYS A 237 -9.90 -9.20 12.13
CA CYS A 237 -10.88 -8.17 11.82
C CYS A 237 -12.30 -8.76 11.94
N LEU A 238 -13.25 -7.93 12.35
CA LEU A 238 -14.68 -8.24 12.28
C LEU A 238 -15.27 -7.57 11.04
N ASP A 239 -16.28 -8.24 10.46
CA ASP A 239 -17.03 -7.75 9.30
C ASP A 239 -16.19 -7.48 8.04
N TYR A 240 -14.99 -8.06 7.95
CA TYR A 240 -14.10 -7.97 6.79
C TYR A 240 -14.24 -9.17 5.85
N LYS A 241 -14.36 -8.89 4.56
CA LYS A 241 -14.21 -9.88 3.47
C LYS A 241 -13.09 -9.41 2.54
N ARG A 242 -12.35 -10.34 1.95
CA ARG A 242 -11.16 -10.04 1.14
C ARG A 242 -11.45 -9.15 -0.07
N THR A 243 -12.69 -9.21 -0.58
CA THR A 243 -13.16 -8.45 -1.74
C THR A 243 -13.75 -7.09 -1.39
N MET A 244 -13.91 -6.75 -0.11
CA MET A 244 -14.44 -5.46 0.31
C MET A 244 -13.46 -4.33 -0.04
N PRO A 245 -13.95 -3.19 -0.55
CA PRO A 245 -13.18 -1.96 -0.57
C PRO A 245 -12.78 -1.57 0.85
N TYR A 246 -11.55 -1.09 1.02
CA TYR A 246 -11.05 -0.60 2.30
C TYR A 246 -10.19 0.64 2.05
N SER A 247 -10.62 1.75 2.64
CA SER A 247 -9.86 3.01 2.69
C SER A 247 -9.19 3.12 4.06
N LEU A 248 -7.90 3.44 4.06
CA LEU A 248 -7.14 3.51 5.30
C LEU A 248 -7.60 4.69 6.15
N LEU A 249 -7.60 4.51 7.48
CA LEU A 249 -7.97 5.56 8.42
C LEU A 249 -6.96 6.71 8.48
N THR A 250 -5.72 6.46 8.05
CA THR A 250 -4.61 7.41 7.97
C THR A 250 -3.58 6.90 6.96
N LYS A 251 -2.80 7.80 6.38
CA LYS A 251 -1.77 7.42 5.40
C LYS A 251 -0.70 6.52 6.05
N PRO A 252 -0.32 5.40 5.42
CA PRO A 252 0.61 4.44 6.01
C PRO A 252 2.08 4.89 5.90
N SER A 253 2.40 5.78 4.96
CA SER A 253 3.68 6.46 4.84
C SER A 253 3.50 7.87 4.26
N PRO A 254 4.51 8.75 4.34
CA PRO A 254 4.46 10.07 3.70
C PRO A 254 4.18 10.02 2.19
N ASN A 255 4.64 8.95 1.50
CA ASN A 255 4.56 8.83 0.04
C ASN A 255 3.37 8.01 -0.45
N LEU A 256 2.56 7.46 0.44
CA LEU A 256 1.27 6.85 0.10
C LEU A 256 0.14 7.68 0.68
N PRO A 257 -0.09 8.91 0.18
CA PRO A 257 -0.97 9.86 0.83
C PRO A 257 -2.46 9.51 0.75
N ASN A 258 -2.87 8.66 -0.19
CA ASN A 258 -4.29 8.39 -0.48
C ASN A 258 -4.53 7.01 -1.13
N ASP A 259 -5.80 6.62 -1.28
CA ASP A 259 -6.20 5.33 -1.87
C ASP A 259 -5.69 5.15 -3.31
N GLN A 260 -5.59 6.22 -4.10
CA GLN A 260 -5.08 6.13 -5.47
C GLN A 260 -3.59 5.76 -5.49
N SER A 261 -2.78 6.36 -4.62
CA SER A 261 -1.37 6.01 -4.48
C SER A 261 -1.20 4.55 -4.05
N ILE A 262 -2.05 4.04 -3.16
CA ILE A 262 -2.05 2.65 -2.69
C ILE A 262 -2.46 1.69 -3.81
N ASN A 263 -3.48 2.05 -4.60
CA ASN A 263 -3.96 1.29 -5.75
C ASN A 263 -2.86 1.10 -6.82
N LEU A 264 -2.05 2.12 -7.05
CA LEU A 264 -1.00 2.13 -8.07
C LEU A 264 0.37 1.69 -7.55
N TYR A 265 0.56 1.66 -6.23
CA TYR A 265 1.87 1.46 -5.58
C TYR A 265 2.60 0.22 -6.09
N ALA A 266 1.93 -0.93 -6.12
CA ALA A 266 2.58 -2.19 -6.50
C ALA A 266 3.16 -2.15 -7.93
N SER A 267 2.49 -1.46 -8.85
CA SER A 267 2.91 -1.31 -10.24
C SER A 267 4.00 -0.25 -10.40
N LEU A 268 3.84 0.91 -9.75
CA LEU A 268 4.73 2.05 -9.91
C LEU A 268 6.00 1.96 -9.05
N CYS A 269 6.00 1.21 -7.95
CA CYS A 269 7.18 1.07 -7.09
C CYS A 269 8.30 0.29 -7.76
N LEU A 270 8.02 -0.51 -8.79
CA LEU A 270 9.06 -1.08 -9.65
C LEU A 270 9.95 -0.01 -10.31
N PHE A 271 9.45 1.23 -10.48
CA PHE A 271 10.26 2.33 -10.99
C PHE A 271 11.37 2.79 -10.04
N GLU A 272 11.33 2.46 -8.74
CA GLU A 272 12.48 2.70 -7.84
C GLU A 272 13.72 1.89 -8.28
N GLY A 273 13.51 0.79 -9.01
CA GLY A 273 14.55 0.03 -9.70
C GLY A 273 14.98 0.61 -11.04
N THR A 274 14.56 1.82 -11.41
CA THR A 274 14.77 2.37 -12.74
C THR A 274 15.24 3.82 -12.73
N ASN A 275 15.45 4.39 -13.92
CA ASN A 275 15.68 5.81 -14.13
C ASN A 275 14.37 6.63 -14.28
N VAL A 276 13.25 6.18 -13.70
CA VAL A 276 11.93 6.84 -13.80
C VAL A 276 11.48 7.30 -12.43
N SER A 277 11.09 8.58 -12.31
CA SER A 277 10.45 9.10 -11.11
C SER A 277 8.99 8.65 -11.08
N MET A 278 8.51 8.21 -9.92
CA MET A 278 7.11 7.91 -9.65
C MET A 278 6.38 9.06 -8.92
N GLY A 279 6.91 10.28 -9.01
CA GLY A 279 6.27 11.48 -8.47
C GLY A 279 6.66 11.87 -7.04
N ARG A 280 7.64 11.19 -6.40
CA ARG A 280 8.29 11.71 -5.17
C ARG A 280 8.80 13.13 -5.41
N GLY A 281 8.65 14.02 -4.43
CA GLY A 281 8.92 15.45 -4.59
C GLY A 281 7.81 16.24 -5.30
N THR A 282 6.62 15.67 -5.41
CA THR A 282 5.39 16.34 -5.84
C THR A 282 4.28 16.01 -4.84
N GLU A 283 3.04 16.48 -5.06
CA GLU A 283 1.86 16.08 -4.28
C GLU A 283 1.10 14.88 -4.89
N LYS A 284 1.70 14.22 -5.89
CA LYS A 284 1.13 13.09 -6.64
C LYS A 284 2.04 11.85 -6.61
N GLN A 285 2.71 11.61 -5.48
CA GLN A 285 3.56 10.43 -5.29
C GLN A 285 2.77 9.14 -5.56
N PHE A 286 3.36 8.23 -6.32
CA PHE A 286 2.77 6.98 -6.81
C PHE A 286 1.44 7.16 -7.55
N GLN A 287 1.23 8.32 -8.18
CA GLN A 287 0.06 8.61 -9.00
C GLN A 287 0.45 9.15 -10.39
N ILE A 288 1.73 9.39 -10.61
CA ILE A 288 2.32 9.83 -11.87
C ILE A 288 3.64 9.09 -12.08
N TYR A 289 4.13 9.04 -13.32
CA TYR A 289 5.50 8.61 -13.57
C TYR A 289 6.11 9.39 -14.73
N GLY A 290 7.43 9.56 -14.71
CA GLY A 290 8.15 10.26 -15.77
C GLY A 290 9.64 10.39 -15.54
N SER A 291 10.37 10.81 -16.57
CA SER A 291 11.81 11.02 -16.52
C SER A 291 12.27 11.99 -17.61
N PRO A 292 13.38 12.74 -17.40
CA PRO A 292 13.97 13.57 -18.44
C PRO A 292 14.50 12.74 -19.62
N TYR A 293 14.61 11.42 -19.46
CA TYR A 293 15.06 10.49 -20.49
C TYR A 293 13.92 9.82 -21.27
N LEU A 294 12.66 10.09 -20.93
CA LEU A 294 11.53 9.61 -21.72
C LEU A 294 11.21 10.59 -22.85
N ALA A 295 10.63 10.09 -23.93
CA ALA A 295 10.08 10.93 -24.99
C ALA A 295 9.10 11.98 -24.43
N LYS A 296 9.14 13.20 -25.00
CA LYS A 296 8.25 14.28 -24.57
C LYS A 296 6.79 13.89 -24.81
N THR A 297 5.95 14.09 -23.79
CA THR A 297 4.50 13.89 -23.83
C THR A 297 3.79 15.21 -23.48
N ASN A 298 2.46 15.21 -23.54
CA ASN A 298 1.65 16.37 -23.13
C ASN A 298 1.60 16.59 -21.61
N PHE A 299 2.18 15.67 -20.82
CA PHE A 299 2.22 15.75 -19.37
C PHE A 299 3.67 15.75 -18.89
N SER A 300 4.02 16.75 -18.07
CA SER A 300 5.29 16.81 -17.38
C SER A 300 5.12 17.23 -15.92
N PHE A 301 6.12 16.94 -15.10
CA PHE A 301 6.21 17.40 -13.72
C PHE A 301 7.67 17.64 -13.35
N THR A 302 7.90 18.44 -12.31
CA THR A 302 9.25 18.73 -11.79
C THR A 302 9.31 18.39 -10.31
N PRO A 303 9.99 17.30 -9.92
CA PRO A 303 10.22 16.96 -8.51
C PRO A 303 10.98 18.06 -7.76
N LYS A 304 10.58 18.35 -6.53
CA LYS A 304 11.26 19.26 -5.60
C LYS A 304 11.24 18.68 -4.18
N PRO A 305 12.22 19.01 -3.32
CA PRO A 305 12.22 18.56 -1.94
C PRO A 305 10.90 18.87 -1.23
N ASN A 306 10.30 17.88 -0.59
CA ASN A 306 9.12 18.02 0.26
C ASN A 306 9.13 16.99 1.40
N PHE A 307 8.15 17.08 2.31
CA PHE A 307 7.97 16.06 3.35
C PHE A 307 7.65 14.71 2.71
N GLY A 308 8.45 13.69 2.98
CA GLY A 308 8.41 12.39 2.32
C GLY A 308 9.50 12.18 1.27
N ALA A 309 10.15 13.26 0.79
CA ALA A 309 11.19 13.19 -0.22
C ALA A 309 12.11 14.43 -0.18
N LYS A 310 13.09 14.45 0.74
CA LYS A 310 14.08 15.54 0.83
C LYS A 310 15.04 15.61 -0.36
N ASP A 311 15.35 14.46 -0.96
CA ASP A 311 16.18 14.36 -2.16
C ASP A 311 15.48 13.50 -3.22
N PRO A 312 14.46 14.05 -3.92
CA PRO A 312 13.71 13.29 -4.90
C PRO A 312 14.53 13.04 -6.18
N LEU A 313 14.33 11.88 -6.81
CA LEU A 313 14.91 11.60 -8.12
C LEU A 313 14.51 12.70 -9.12
N TYR A 314 15.50 13.25 -9.83
CA TYR A 314 15.35 14.36 -10.76
C TYR A 314 14.93 15.69 -10.11
N ASN A 315 15.38 15.94 -8.88
CA ASN A 315 15.23 17.23 -8.21
C ASN A 315 15.52 18.42 -9.16
N GLY A 316 14.51 19.28 -9.35
CA GLY A 316 14.57 20.48 -10.19
C GLY A 316 14.59 20.24 -11.70
N LYS A 317 14.49 18.98 -12.16
CA LYS A 317 14.49 18.62 -13.58
C LYS A 317 13.10 18.22 -14.06
N GLU A 318 12.71 18.75 -15.21
CA GLU A 318 11.44 18.41 -15.85
C GLU A 318 11.43 16.94 -16.30
N CYS A 319 10.37 16.22 -15.95
CA CYS A 319 10.16 14.81 -16.25
C CYS A 319 8.91 14.68 -17.13
N PHE A 320 9.02 14.03 -18.29
CA PHE A 320 7.89 13.72 -19.17
C PHE A 320 7.38 12.31 -18.91
N GLY A 321 6.07 12.10 -19.01
CA GLY A 321 5.46 10.80 -18.79
C GLY A 321 3.93 10.83 -18.77
N GLU A 322 3.30 10.23 -17.76
CA GLU A 322 1.85 10.14 -17.66
C GLU A 322 1.31 10.49 -16.27
N ASP A 323 0.10 11.04 -16.26
CA ASP A 323 -0.71 11.26 -15.07
C ASP A 323 -1.73 10.13 -14.90
N LEU A 324 -1.66 9.42 -13.78
CA LEU A 324 -2.52 8.29 -13.43
C LEU A 324 -3.44 8.61 -12.25
N THR A 325 -3.61 9.89 -11.85
CA THR A 325 -4.44 10.26 -10.70
C THR A 325 -5.91 9.88 -10.84
N ALA A 326 -6.40 9.76 -12.08
CA ALA A 326 -7.77 9.34 -12.38
C ALA A 326 -7.89 7.87 -12.83
N TYR A 327 -6.82 7.09 -12.71
CA TYR A 327 -6.81 5.70 -13.19
C TYR A 327 -7.72 4.82 -12.32
N PRO A 328 -8.56 3.94 -12.91
CA PRO A 328 -9.49 3.11 -12.15
C PRO A 328 -8.78 2.12 -11.20
N LYS A 329 -9.53 1.57 -10.25
CA LYS A 329 -9.04 0.52 -9.35
C LYS A 329 -8.47 -0.66 -10.15
N LEU A 330 -7.24 -1.04 -9.84
CA LEU A 330 -6.54 -2.14 -10.48
C LEU A 330 -7.12 -3.49 -10.03
N LYS A 331 -7.03 -4.48 -10.92
CA LYS A 331 -7.43 -5.87 -10.65
C LYS A 331 -6.25 -6.84 -10.70
N GLN A 332 -5.07 -6.35 -11.07
CA GLN A 332 -3.84 -7.08 -11.26
C GLN A 332 -2.66 -6.08 -11.18
N LEU A 333 -1.44 -6.59 -11.07
CA LEU A 333 -0.23 -5.77 -11.23
C LEU A 333 -0.20 -5.23 -12.66
N GLU A 334 0.17 -3.99 -12.93
CA GLU A 334 0.21 -3.42 -14.28
C GLU A 334 1.66 -3.24 -14.75
N LEU A 335 2.10 -4.02 -15.74
CA LEU A 335 3.47 -3.92 -16.29
C LEU A 335 3.56 -2.94 -17.46
N LYS A 336 2.43 -2.61 -18.09
CA LYS A 336 2.40 -1.78 -19.31
C LYS A 336 3.11 -0.44 -19.15
N TRP A 337 3.05 0.19 -17.97
CA TRP A 337 3.74 1.47 -17.72
C TRP A 337 5.25 1.29 -17.67
N LEU A 338 5.72 0.24 -17.00
CA LEU A 338 7.14 -0.11 -16.95
C LEU A 338 7.68 -0.45 -18.34
N ILE A 339 6.96 -1.29 -19.09
CA ILE A 339 7.30 -1.68 -20.46
C ILE A 339 7.31 -0.46 -21.39
N LYS A 340 6.27 0.38 -21.32
CA LYS A 340 6.17 1.61 -22.11
C LYS A 340 7.32 2.57 -21.79
N ALA A 341 7.64 2.78 -20.52
CA ALA A 341 8.78 3.62 -20.13
C ALA A 341 10.11 3.07 -20.67
N TYR A 342 10.34 1.76 -20.55
CA TYR A 342 11.54 1.11 -21.12
C TYR A 342 11.62 1.26 -22.64
N GLN A 343 10.50 1.16 -23.35
CA GLN A 343 10.45 1.33 -24.80
C GLN A 343 10.73 2.76 -25.25
N ASN A 344 10.37 3.76 -24.43
CA ASN A 344 10.45 5.18 -24.77
C ASN A 344 11.62 5.92 -24.10
N THR A 345 12.50 5.22 -23.39
CA THR A 345 13.71 5.81 -22.81
C THR A 345 14.80 6.02 -23.86
N SER A 346 15.55 7.10 -23.75
CA SER A 346 16.63 7.45 -24.67
C SER A 346 17.86 6.54 -24.55
N ASP A 347 18.07 5.91 -23.39
CA ASP A 347 19.19 5.01 -23.13
C ASP A 347 18.73 3.78 -22.32
N LYS A 348 18.42 2.70 -23.04
CA LYS A 348 17.96 1.43 -22.46
C LYS A 348 18.99 0.79 -21.52
N THR A 349 20.28 1.05 -21.74
CA THR A 349 21.36 0.47 -20.92
C THR A 349 21.40 1.05 -19.51
N LYS A 350 20.77 2.21 -19.30
CA LYS A 350 20.67 2.90 -18.00
C LYS A 350 19.26 2.86 -17.41
N PHE A 351 18.33 2.16 -18.05
CA PHE A 351 16.95 2.15 -17.61
C PHE A 351 16.80 1.46 -16.25
N PHE A 352 17.36 0.24 -16.11
CA PHE A 352 17.32 -0.51 -14.86
C PHE A 352 18.56 -0.22 -14.00
N ASN A 353 18.37 -0.14 -12.69
CA ASN A 353 19.44 -0.07 -11.70
C ASN A 353 19.49 -1.40 -10.89
N GLY A 354 20.51 -1.56 -10.04
CA GLY A 354 20.72 -2.79 -9.27
C GLY A 354 19.62 -3.12 -8.25
N PHE A 355 18.70 -2.20 -7.96
CA PHE A 355 17.59 -2.41 -7.04
C PHE A 355 16.38 -3.08 -7.70
N PHE A 356 16.24 -3.00 -9.03
CA PHE A 356 15.10 -3.58 -9.75
C PHE A 356 14.91 -5.07 -9.45
N THR A 357 15.99 -5.85 -9.53
CA THR A 357 15.93 -7.29 -9.28
C THR A 357 15.49 -7.62 -7.86
N LYS A 358 15.86 -6.79 -6.86
CA LYS A 358 15.43 -6.98 -5.47
C LYS A 358 13.93 -6.72 -5.31
N LEU A 359 13.41 -5.67 -5.95
CA LEU A 359 11.98 -5.37 -5.95
C LEU A 359 11.19 -6.45 -6.68
N ALA A 360 11.56 -6.78 -7.92
CA ALA A 360 10.93 -7.81 -8.74
C ALA A 360 11.07 -9.22 -8.11
N GLY A 361 12.14 -9.47 -7.36
CA GLY A 361 12.42 -10.74 -6.70
C GLY A 361 12.91 -11.84 -7.64
N THR A 362 13.24 -11.50 -8.88
CA THR A 362 13.84 -12.39 -9.88
C THR A 362 14.54 -11.55 -10.95
N LYS A 363 15.55 -12.11 -11.61
CA LYS A 363 16.16 -11.50 -12.81
C LYS A 363 15.27 -11.62 -14.05
N LYS A 364 14.35 -12.58 -14.07
CA LYS A 364 13.57 -12.94 -15.27
C LYS A 364 12.76 -11.77 -15.81
N LEU A 365 12.08 -11.01 -14.95
CA LEU A 365 11.25 -9.87 -15.38
C LEU A 365 12.08 -8.82 -16.14
N GLN A 366 13.26 -8.47 -15.62
CA GLN A 366 14.16 -7.53 -16.29
C GLN A 366 14.60 -8.07 -17.65
N GLN A 367 15.12 -9.29 -17.67
CA GLN A 367 15.62 -9.96 -18.88
C GLN A 367 14.56 -10.06 -19.97
N GLN A 368 13.32 -10.36 -19.60
CA GLN A 368 12.20 -10.47 -20.52
C GLN A 368 11.82 -9.11 -21.12
N ILE A 369 11.77 -8.05 -20.30
CA ILE A 369 11.52 -6.68 -20.79
C ILE A 369 12.64 -6.25 -21.74
N GLU A 370 13.90 -6.51 -21.36
CA GLU A 370 15.08 -6.19 -22.18
C GLU A 370 15.05 -6.91 -23.53
N SER A 371 14.60 -8.17 -23.53
CA SER A 371 14.48 -9.02 -24.73
C SER A 371 13.22 -8.76 -25.55
N GLY A 372 12.36 -7.81 -25.15
CA GLY A 372 11.14 -7.47 -25.87
C GLY A 372 10.05 -8.53 -25.82
N VAL A 373 10.06 -9.40 -24.80
CA VAL A 373 9.00 -10.39 -24.57
C VAL A 373 7.69 -9.64 -24.30
N SER A 374 6.59 -10.08 -24.92
CA SER A 374 5.29 -9.45 -24.71
C SER A 374 4.80 -9.60 -23.27
N GLU A 375 3.99 -8.65 -22.79
CA GLU A 375 3.43 -8.72 -21.43
C GLU A 375 2.66 -10.03 -21.17
N SER A 376 1.95 -10.55 -22.19
CA SER A 376 1.22 -11.81 -22.08
C SER A 376 2.14 -13.00 -21.81
N GLU A 377 3.29 -13.07 -22.48
CA GLU A 377 4.27 -14.14 -22.27
C GLU A 377 5.04 -13.97 -20.96
N ILE A 378 5.38 -12.73 -20.57
CA ILE A 378 5.96 -12.43 -19.25
C ILE A 378 5.08 -13.00 -18.13
N ARG A 379 3.77 -12.71 -18.17
CA ARG A 379 2.82 -13.17 -17.14
C ARG A 379 2.70 -14.69 -17.06
N LYS A 380 2.74 -15.38 -18.21
CA LYS A 380 2.72 -16.85 -18.24
C LYS A 380 3.88 -17.45 -17.43
N THR A 381 5.02 -16.75 -17.33
CA THR A 381 6.22 -17.29 -16.66
C THR A 381 6.11 -17.44 -15.16
N TRP A 382 5.22 -16.69 -14.49
CA TRP A 382 4.96 -16.86 -13.05
C TRP A 382 3.61 -17.49 -12.73
N GLN A 383 2.79 -17.82 -13.73
CA GLN A 383 1.44 -18.35 -13.48
C GLN A 383 1.46 -19.65 -12.66
N LYS A 384 2.39 -20.57 -12.97
CA LYS A 384 2.54 -21.83 -12.24
C LYS A 384 2.85 -21.59 -10.76
N ASP A 385 3.73 -20.64 -10.48
CA ASP A 385 4.14 -20.28 -9.13
C ASP A 385 3.01 -19.57 -8.37
N LEU A 386 2.23 -18.72 -9.05
CA LEU A 386 1.02 -18.12 -8.50
C LEU A 386 -0.02 -19.16 -8.12
N GLU A 387 -0.27 -20.18 -8.96
CA GLU A 387 -1.22 -21.24 -8.62
C GLU A 387 -0.73 -22.08 -7.44
N ALA A 388 0.57 -22.37 -7.36
CA ALA A 388 1.17 -23.04 -6.21
C ALA A 388 1.03 -22.20 -4.92
N PHE A 389 1.30 -20.90 -4.99
CA PHE A 389 1.15 -19.98 -3.86
C PHE A 389 -0.31 -19.84 -3.42
N LYS A 390 -1.25 -19.67 -4.36
CA LYS A 390 -2.69 -19.62 -4.07
C LYS A 390 -3.16 -20.89 -3.37
N LYS A 391 -2.69 -22.06 -3.78
CA LYS A 391 -2.98 -23.33 -3.09
C LYS A 391 -2.37 -23.37 -1.69
N MET A 392 -1.12 -22.97 -1.55
CA MET A 392 -0.39 -22.96 -0.26
C MET A 392 -1.08 -22.06 0.77
N ARG A 393 -1.46 -20.85 0.38
CA ARG A 393 -1.99 -19.85 1.32
C ARG A 393 -3.37 -20.19 1.89
N THR A 394 -4.14 -21.09 1.25
CA THR A 394 -5.50 -21.46 1.72
C THR A 394 -5.52 -21.97 3.14
N LYS A 395 -4.44 -22.60 3.61
CA LYS A 395 -4.26 -23.09 4.98
C LYS A 395 -4.27 -21.98 6.03
N TYR A 396 -3.99 -20.74 5.63
CA TYR A 396 -3.74 -19.60 6.50
C TYR A 396 -4.75 -18.47 6.32
N LEU A 397 -5.70 -18.61 5.40
CA LEU A 397 -6.71 -17.58 5.17
C LEU A 397 -7.74 -17.60 6.31
N ILE A 398 -8.01 -16.42 6.87
CA ILE A 398 -9.03 -16.17 7.89
C ILE A 398 -10.31 -15.68 7.22
N TYR A 399 -10.19 -14.87 6.16
CA TYR A 399 -11.32 -14.20 5.52
C TYR A 399 -11.69 -14.85 4.19
N LYS A 400 -13.00 -14.86 3.93
CA LYS A 400 -13.58 -15.31 2.65
C LYS A 400 -13.27 -14.35 1.50
#